data_AF-A0A4Q5PZI2-F1
#
_entry.id   AF-A0A4Q5PZI2-F1
#
_cell.length_a   1.000
_cell.length_b   1.000
_cell.length_c   1.000
_cell.angle_alpha   90.00
_cell.angle_beta   90.00
_cell.angle_gamma   90.00
#
_symmetry.space_group_name_H-M   'P 1'
#
loop_
_entity.id
_entity.type
_entity.pdbx_description
1 polymer ?
#
loop_
_entity_poly.entity_id
_entity_poly.type
_entity_poly.pdbx_seq_one_letter_code
_entity_poly.pdbx_strand_id
1 'polypeptide(L)'
;MYDVSAKHILQELAEETRNYSKEVGRKYYLIAESDLNDIKITKSIDLGGYGLDAQWSDDFTHSLRSLLTGEQQAYYMDFGKIEHLVKAYKEGFVCSDMYSEYRQKNHGNSSKSMPADRFVVFLQNHDQIGNRMLGERLNDLMDYESFKLAAGNIFMSPFIPFLFMGEEYAEDNPFLYFVHHSDEDLVKGVREGRKNDFKAFNWQGEAPDPQAEETFQNSKLDWSKRNQGKHKVMLDLYKELICIRKKHPAICKLDKDRLIVQGFESIKVMSVQRWGEEEDNSHIFIIFNFNNQDVELDLKYFINENDWKRIFDSSEEKWNGPGSDMPEVLNSDQKINMRRRSFTIYQRGN
;
A
#
# COMPACT_ATOMS: atom_id res chain seq x y z
N MET A 1 -2.04 28.61 -0.69
CA MET A 1 -0.84 29.33 -0.24
C MET A 1 0.30 28.87 -1.14
N TYR A 2 1.12 29.77 -1.68
CA TYR A 2 2.25 29.42 -2.56
C TYR A 2 3.52 29.98 -1.93
N ASP A 3 4.54 29.14 -1.79
CA ASP A 3 5.87 29.58 -1.39
C ASP A 3 6.74 29.78 -2.62
N VAL A 4 7.08 31.04 -2.88
CA VAL A 4 7.91 31.49 -4.01
C VAL A 4 9.27 32.01 -3.54
N SER A 5 9.64 31.72 -2.30
CA SER A 5 10.92 32.14 -1.69
C SER A 5 12.10 31.45 -2.37
N ALA A 6 13.27 32.10 -2.36
CA ALA A 6 14.50 31.55 -2.96
C ALA A 6 14.92 30.21 -2.35
N LYS A 7 14.63 30.03 -1.06
CA LYS A 7 14.71 28.76 -0.36
C LYS A 7 13.30 28.40 0.08
N HIS A 8 12.82 27.23 -0.37
CA HIS A 8 11.46 26.80 -0.07
C HIS A 8 11.37 26.31 1.38
N ILE A 9 10.27 26.56 2.06
CA ILE A 9 10.06 26.21 3.48
C ILE A 9 10.28 24.71 3.75
N LEU A 10 9.91 23.84 2.81
CA LEU A 10 10.17 22.39 2.91
C LEU A 10 11.66 22.06 2.96
N GLN A 11 12.49 22.80 2.21
CA GLN A 11 13.94 22.65 2.28
C GLN A 11 14.46 23.14 3.63
N GLU A 12 13.98 24.29 4.12
CA GLU A 12 14.34 24.80 5.45
C GLU A 12 14.00 23.79 6.55
N LEU A 13 12.78 23.23 6.55
CA LEU A 13 12.36 22.20 7.50
C LEU A 13 13.24 20.95 7.44
N ALA A 14 13.64 20.49 6.26
CA ALA A 14 14.51 19.34 6.10
C ALA A 14 15.93 19.59 6.63
N GLU A 15 16.48 20.78 6.39
CA GLU A 15 17.77 21.21 6.93
C GLU A 15 17.73 21.33 8.46
N GLU A 16 16.71 21.98 9.02
CA GLU A 16 16.52 22.12 10.47
C GLU A 16 16.35 20.76 11.15
N THR A 17 15.56 19.85 10.56
CA THR A 17 15.42 18.47 11.07
C THR A 17 16.76 17.73 11.07
N ARG A 18 17.58 17.93 10.04
CA ARG A 18 18.92 17.33 9.95
C ARG A 18 19.89 17.94 10.96
N ASN A 19 19.85 19.25 11.17
CA ASN A 19 20.68 19.94 12.16
C ASN A 19 20.31 19.48 13.58
N TYR A 20 19.02 19.45 13.90
CA TYR A 20 18.53 18.93 15.17
C TYR A 20 18.94 17.47 15.40
N SER A 21 18.82 16.62 14.37
CA SER A 21 19.26 15.22 14.45
C SER A 21 20.75 15.07 14.82
N LYS A 22 21.61 15.94 14.28
CA LYS A 22 23.04 15.96 14.60
C LYS A 22 23.30 16.44 16.03
N GLU A 23 22.62 17.51 16.44
CA GLU A 23 22.77 18.09 17.78
C GLU A 23 22.44 17.08 18.89
N VAL A 24 21.35 16.33 18.74
CA VAL A 24 20.89 15.36 19.75
C VAL A 24 21.46 13.95 19.56
N GLY A 25 22.25 13.71 18.51
CA GLY A 25 22.86 12.42 18.23
C GLY A 25 21.87 11.30 17.85
N ARG A 26 20.67 11.66 17.36
CA ARG A 26 19.62 10.71 16.95
C ARG A 26 19.02 11.16 15.62
N LYS A 27 18.88 10.24 14.66
CA LYS A 27 18.21 10.52 13.38
C LYS A 27 16.70 10.72 13.58
N TYR A 28 16.20 11.89 13.20
CA TYR A 28 14.79 12.18 12.97
C TYR A 28 14.49 12.17 11.48
N TYR A 29 13.27 11.76 11.13
CA TYR A 29 12.80 11.64 9.75
C TYR A 29 11.71 12.66 9.50
N LEU A 30 11.77 13.32 8.34
CA LEU A 30 10.73 14.22 7.84
C LEU A 30 10.09 13.60 6.60
N ILE A 31 8.81 13.26 6.68
CA ILE A 31 8.05 12.58 5.63
C ILE A 31 6.94 13.51 5.17
N ALA A 32 6.79 13.69 3.86
CA ALA A 32 5.69 14.45 3.29
C ALA A 32 4.52 13.55 2.88
N GLU A 33 3.31 14.00 3.17
CA GLU A 33 2.16 13.67 2.34
C GLU A 33 2.19 14.64 1.14
N SER A 34 2.26 14.12 -0.09
CA SER A 34 2.33 14.97 -1.28
C SER A 34 1.58 14.35 -2.45
N ASP A 35 0.56 15.04 -2.90
CA ASP A 35 -0.26 14.68 -4.06
C ASP A 35 0.29 15.27 -5.38
N LEU A 36 1.61 15.50 -5.45
CA LEU A 36 2.26 16.12 -6.61
C LEU A 36 2.93 15.11 -7.54
N ASN A 37 3.23 13.91 -7.05
CA ASN A 37 4.12 12.93 -7.70
C ASN A 37 5.42 13.58 -8.21
N ASP A 38 6.01 14.45 -7.37
CA ASP A 38 7.23 15.19 -7.71
C ASP A 38 8.42 14.68 -6.88
N ILE A 39 9.44 14.17 -7.56
CA ILE A 39 10.67 13.74 -6.91
C ILE A 39 11.39 14.87 -6.18
N LYS A 40 11.13 16.15 -6.52
CA LYS A 40 11.74 17.31 -5.87
C LYS A 40 11.54 17.30 -4.36
N ILE A 41 10.43 16.74 -3.86
CA ILE A 41 10.14 16.63 -2.42
C ILE A 41 11.26 15.89 -1.68
N THR A 42 11.70 14.74 -2.19
CA THR A 42 12.66 13.85 -1.50
C THR A 42 14.05 13.83 -2.12
N LYS A 43 14.21 14.38 -3.33
CA LYS A 43 15.52 14.53 -3.99
C LYS A 43 16.45 15.39 -3.12
N SER A 44 17.73 15.06 -3.11
CA SER A 44 18.72 15.78 -2.30
C SER A 44 18.81 17.25 -2.70
N ILE A 45 19.17 18.08 -1.72
CA ILE A 45 19.36 19.52 -1.90
C ILE A 45 20.44 19.80 -2.96
N ASP A 46 21.55 19.03 -2.91
CA ASP A 46 22.66 19.15 -3.88
C ASP A 46 22.25 18.83 -5.33
N LEU A 47 21.12 18.13 -5.53
CA LEU A 47 20.56 17.82 -6.84
C LEU A 47 19.27 18.60 -7.13
N GLY A 48 19.01 19.67 -6.39
CA GLY A 48 17.90 20.60 -6.61
C GLY A 48 16.55 20.20 -6.00
N GLY A 49 16.53 19.25 -5.06
CA GLY A 49 15.33 18.90 -4.29
C GLY A 49 15.25 19.59 -2.92
N TYR A 50 14.20 19.27 -2.16
CA TYR A 50 13.97 19.77 -0.80
C TYR A 50 14.63 18.89 0.27
N GLY A 51 14.99 17.65 -0.05
CA GLY A 51 15.77 16.79 0.82
C GLY A 51 15.00 16.18 1.99
N LEU A 52 13.67 16.06 1.89
CA LEU A 52 12.87 15.27 2.84
C LEU A 52 13.24 13.79 2.75
N ASP A 53 13.01 13.05 3.84
CA ASP A 53 13.44 11.66 3.95
C ASP A 53 12.56 10.73 3.10
N ALA A 54 11.25 10.94 3.07
CA ALA A 54 10.33 10.17 2.23
C ALA A 54 9.07 10.97 1.87
N GLN A 55 8.27 10.43 0.96
CA GLN A 55 6.92 10.91 0.69
C GLN A 55 5.93 9.75 0.57
N TRP A 56 4.66 10.02 0.87
CA TRP A 56 3.57 9.08 0.61
C TRP A 56 3.43 8.86 -0.89
N SER A 57 3.19 7.61 -1.28
CA SER A 57 3.04 7.18 -2.67
C SER A 57 1.68 6.55 -2.89
N ASP A 58 0.66 7.40 -2.91
CA ASP A 58 -0.74 7.00 -3.04
C ASP A 58 -1.01 6.20 -4.32
N ASP A 59 -0.27 6.44 -5.40
CA ASP A 59 -0.35 5.68 -6.65
C ASP A 59 -0.22 4.15 -6.45
N PHE A 60 0.60 3.70 -5.49
CA PHE A 60 0.72 2.28 -5.18
C PHE A 60 -0.60 1.74 -4.60
N THR A 61 -1.13 2.46 -3.61
CA THR A 61 -2.39 2.17 -2.94
C THR A 61 -3.56 2.19 -3.91
N HIS A 62 -3.66 3.23 -4.74
CA HIS A 62 -4.70 3.40 -5.75
C HIS A 62 -4.63 2.30 -6.81
N SER A 63 -3.43 1.96 -7.29
CA SER A 63 -3.24 0.85 -8.23
C SER A 63 -3.74 -0.47 -7.68
N LEU A 64 -3.34 -0.80 -6.44
CA LEU A 64 -3.71 -2.05 -5.78
C LEU A 64 -5.21 -2.10 -5.48
N ARG A 65 -5.76 -1.02 -4.92
CA ARG A 65 -7.19 -0.92 -4.56
C ARG A 65 -8.08 -1.00 -5.79
N SER A 66 -7.86 -0.16 -6.81
CA SER A 66 -8.66 -0.19 -8.04
C SER A 66 -8.61 -1.55 -8.73
N LEU A 67 -7.46 -2.25 -8.68
CA LEU A 67 -7.33 -3.59 -9.25
C LEU A 67 -8.12 -4.65 -8.46
N LEU A 68 -8.21 -4.52 -7.13
CA LEU A 68 -8.93 -5.46 -6.28
C LEU A 68 -10.44 -5.20 -6.25
N THR A 69 -10.85 -3.94 -6.07
CA THR A 69 -12.26 -3.56 -5.88
C THR A 69 -12.97 -3.27 -7.21
N GLY A 70 -12.24 -2.89 -8.26
CA GLY A 70 -12.82 -2.38 -9.49
C GLY A 70 -13.42 -0.98 -9.36
N GLU A 71 -13.17 -0.26 -8.25
CA GLU A 71 -13.59 1.13 -8.09
C GLU A 71 -12.92 2.02 -9.17
N GLN A 72 -13.73 2.89 -9.78
CA GLN A 72 -13.32 3.81 -10.87
C GLN A 72 -13.84 5.23 -10.63
N GLN A 73 -14.18 5.57 -9.38
CA GLN A 73 -14.70 6.88 -9.01
C GLN A 73 -13.56 7.80 -8.56
N ALA A 74 -13.69 9.12 -8.80
CA ALA A 74 -12.67 10.11 -8.45
C ALA A 74 -11.26 9.71 -8.92
N TYR A 75 -10.24 9.88 -8.08
CA TYR A 75 -8.85 9.58 -8.43
C TYR A 75 -8.57 8.11 -8.76
N TYR A 76 -9.48 7.16 -8.43
CA TYR A 76 -9.31 5.75 -8.78
C TYR A 76 -9.45 5.46 -10.28
N MET A 77 -10.06 6.37 -11.06
CA MET A 77 -10.30 6.20 -12.49
C MET A 77 -9.02 6.16 -13.34
N ASP A 78 -7.91 6.69 -12.81
CA ASP A 78 -6.60 6.62 -13.46
C ASP A 78 -5.91 5.26 -13.25
N PHE A 79 -6.52 4.34 -12.48
CA PHE A 79 -5.91 3.10 -12.01
C PHE A 79 -6.74 1.84 -12.33
N GLY A 80 -6.23 0.66 -11.96
CA GLY A 80 -6.99 -0.61 -12.02
C GLY A 80 -6.46 -1.69 -12.98
N LYS A 81 -5.31 -1.47 -13.62
CA LYS A 81 -4.62 -2.45 -14.47
C LYS A 81 -3.40 -3.05 -13.76
N ILE A 82 -2.99 -4.26 -14.15
CA ILE A 82 -1.77 -4.89 -13.63
C ILE A 82 -0.56 -4.05 -13.96
N GLU A 83 -0.51 -3.44 -15.16
CA GLU A 83 0.60 -2.58 -15.58
C GLU A 83 0.84 -1.39 -14.62
N HIS A 84 -0.23 -0.85 -14.01
CA HIS A 84 -0.11 0.23 -13.03
C HIS A 84 0.58 -0.26 -11.75
N LEU A 85 0.17 -1.41 -11.22
CA LEU A 85 0.81 -1.99 -10.04
C LEU A 85 2.26 -2.42 -10.31
N VAL A 86 2.53 -3.00 -11.49
CA VAL A 86 3.90 -3.33 -11.92
C VAL A 86 4.79 -2.08 -11.94
N LYS A 87 4.28 -0.97 -12.48
CA LYS A 87 4.99 0.31 -12.50
C LYS A 87 5.17 0.86 -11.08
N ALA A 88 4.14 0.82 -10.24
CA ALA A 88 4.22 1.24 -8.85
C ALA A 88 5.32 0.48 -8.09
N TYR A 89 5.44 -0.84 -8.24
CA TYR A 89 6.54 -1.62 -7.65
C TYR A 89 7.93 -1.20 -8.14
N LYS A 90 8.08 -0.92 -9.44
CA LYS A 90 9.37 -0.60 -10.06
C LYS A 90 9.81 0.84 -9.82
N GLU A 91 8.87 1.77 -9.67
CA GLU A 91 9.18 3.20 -9.72
C GLU A 91 8.68 3.97 -8.50
N GLY A 92 7.61 3.53 -7.85
CA GLY A 92 6.87 4.27 -6.83
C GLY A 92 5.67 4.97 -7.46
N PHE A 93 5.93 5.94 -8.33
CA PHE A 93 4.86 6.65 -9.05
C PHE A 93 4.42 5.91 -10.31
N VAL A 94 3.11 5.87 -10.53
CA VAL A 94 2.49 5.43 -11.78
C VAL A 94 2.30 6.63 -12.69
N CYS A 95 1.70 7.70 -12.16
CA CYS A 95 1.53 8.98 -12.84
C CYS A 95 2.86 9.74 -12.83
N SER A 96 3.60 9.63 -13.93
CA SER A 96 4.91 10.25 -14.16
C SER A 96 4.93 10.92 -15.54
N ASP A 97 4.36 12.13 -15.59
CA ASP A 97 4.01 12.87 -16.82
C ASP A 97 2.96 12.15 -17.67
N MET A 98 1.99 11.53 -17.00
CA MET A 98 0.80 10.92 -17.62
C MET A 98 -0.38 11.89 -17.55
N TYR A 99 -1.20 11.96 -18.61
CA TYR A 99 -2.48 12.65 -18.54
C TYR A 99 -3.40 11.91 -17.56
N SER A 100 -3.77 12.59 -16.48
CA SER A 100 -4.72 12.09 -15.49
C SER A 100 -6.12 12.55 -15.88
N GLU A 101 -7.03 11.59 -16.06
CA GLU A 101 -8.44 11.87 -16.33
C GLU A 101 -9.10 12.49 -15.11
N TYR A 102 -8.70 12.11 -13.91
CA TYR A 102 -9.23 12.77 -12.70
C TYR A 102 -8.82 14.25 -12.62
N ARG A 103 -7.54 14.56 -12.89
CA ARG A 103 -6.97 15.91 -12.72
C ARG A 103 -7.12 16.80 -13.96
N GLN A 104 -7.50 16.22 -15.09
CA GLN A 104 -7.62 16.88 -16.39
C GLN A 104 -6.34 17.63 -16.81
N LYS A 105 -5.18 17.01 -16.54
CA LYS A 105 -3.84 17.53 -16.88
C LYS A 105 -2.80 16.41 -16.77
N ASN A 106 -1.61 16.65 -17.34
CA ASN A 106 -0.44 15.83 -17.05
C ASN A 106 -0.05 15.95 -15.57
N HIS A 107 0.31 14.82 -14.98
CA HIS A 107 0.61 14.72 -13.56
C HIS A 107 1.90 13.94 -13.25
N GLY A 108 2.65 14.44 -12.27
CA GLY A 108 3.88 13.86 -11.76
C GLY A 108 5.09 13.99 -12.68
N ASN A 109 6.23 13.51 -12.19
CA ASN A 109 7.45 13.29 -12.96
C ASN A 109 8.05 11.91 -12.67
N SER A 110 9.08 11.51 -13.43
CA SER A 110 9.65 10.17 -13.30
C SER A 110 10.36 9.98 -11.96
N SER A 111 9.95 8.97 -11.21
CA SER A 111 10.56 8.52 -9.95
C SER A 111 11.46 7.30 -10.09
N LYS A 112 11.73 6.85 -11.33
CA LYS A 112 12.54 5.67 -11.61
C LYS A 112 13.89 5.68 -10.90
N SER A 113 14.60 6.81 -10.91
CA SER A 113 15.93 6.97 -10.29
C SER A 113 15.91 7.19 -8.77
N MET A 114 14.73 7.38 -8.17
CA MET A 114 14.64 7.62 -6.74
C MET A 114 14.77 6.31 -5.96
N PRO A 115 15.54 6.25 -4.87
CA PRO A 115 15.66 5.05 -4.04
C PRO A 115 14.32 4.63 -3.42
N ALA A 116 14.17 3.34 -3.07
CA ALA A 116 12.93 2.79 -2.52
C ALA A 116 12.55 3.37 -1.15
N ASP A 117 13.55 3.75 -0.35
CA ASP A 117 13.37 4.35 0.98
C ASP A 117 12.75 5.76 0.94
N ARG A 118 12.54 6.33 -0.25
CA ARG A 118 11.87 7.62 -0.45
C ARG A 118 10.36 7.52 -0.52
N PHE A 119 9.79 6.31 -0.53
CA PHE A 119 8.36 6.10 -0.71
C PHE A 119 7.76 5.35 0.48
N VAL A 120 6.68 5.92 1.01
CA VAL A 120 5.82 5.27 2.00
C VAL A 120 4.56 4.78 1.28
N VAL A 121 4.26 3.50 1.43
CA VAL A 121 3.08 2.84 0.85
C VAL A 121 2.21 2.26 1.94
N PHE A 122 0.91 2.18 1.69
CA PHE A 122 -0.06 1.72 2.67
C PHE A 122 -1.27 1.08 2.01
N LEU A 123 -2.06 0.31 2.75
CA LEU A 123 -3.40 -0.07 2.31
C LEU A 123 -4.43 0.95 2.78
N GLN A 124 -4.30 1.35 4.04
CA GLN A 124 -5.21 2.25 4.70
C GLN A 124 -4.43 3.36 5.38
N ASN A 125 -5.04 4.53 5.42
CA ASN A 125 -4.66 5.63 6.28
C ASN A 125 -5.95 6.33 6.75
N HIS A 126 -5.79 7.38 7.53
CA HIS A 126 -6.92 8.13 8.07
C HIS A 126 -7.78 8.79 6.98
N ASP A 127 -7.21 9.22 5.85
CA ASP A 127 -7.94 9.83 4.73
C ASP A 127 -8.68 8.81 3.87
N GLN A 128 -8.01 7.72 3.48
CA GLN A 128 -8.56 6.67 2.62
C GLN A 128 -9.76 5.95 3.25
N ILE A 129 -9.86 6.03 4.59
CA ILE A 129 -11.04 5.61 5.37
C ILE A 129 -11.93 6.83 5.67
N GLY A 130 -11.43 7.85 6.37
CA GLY A 130 -12.23 8.94 6.94
C GLY A 130 -12.81 9.94 5.95
N ASN A 131 -12.31 9.99 4.72
CA ASN A 131 -12.93 10.76 3.63
C ASN A 131 -14.09 10.03 2.96
N ARG A 132 -14.34 8.77 3.32
CA ARG A 132 -15.58 8.06 3.00
C ARG A 132 -16.69 8.55 3.93
N MET A 133 -17.89 8.78 3.39
CA MET A 133 -19.07 9.22 4.17
C MET A 133 -19.34 8.33 5.38
N LEU A 134 -19.18 7.02 5.24
CA LEU A 134 -19.43 6.05 6.30
C LEU A 134 -18.15 5.55 6.99
N GLY A 135 -16.98 6.07 6.61
CA GLY A 135 -15.70 5.70 7.23
C GLY A 135 -15.38 4.21 7.15
N GLU A 136 -15.87 3.51 6.13
CA GLU A 136 -15.69 2.06 5.96
C GLU A 136 -14.21 1.73 5.78
N ARG A 137 -13.74 0.71 6.49
CA ARG A 137 -12.39 0.18 6.31
C ARG A 137 -12.32 -0.69 5.07
N LEU A 138 -11.11 -0.85 4.54
CA LEU A 138 -10.89 -1.61 3.32
C LEU A 138 -11.34 -3.06 3.43
N ASN A 139 -11.23 -3.69 4.60
CA ASN A 139 -11.72 -5.05 4.86
C ASN A 139 -13.24 -5.20 4.79
N ASP A 140 -14.01 -4.11 4.81
CA ASP A 140 -15.46 -4.13 4.60
C ASP A 140 -15.82 -3.93 3.13
N LEU A 141 -14.86 -3.43 2.34
CA LEU A 141 -15.02 -3.12 0.91
C LEU A 141 -14.49 -4.24 0.00
N MET A 142 -13.80 -5.24 0.53
CA MET A 142 -13.31 -6.39 -0.22
C MET A 142 -13.42 -7.69 0.58
N ASP A 143 -13.39 -8.82 -0.12
CA ASP A 143 -13.41 -10.12 0.53
C ASP A 143 -12.09 -10.41 1.27
N TYR A 144 -12.16 -11.32 2.24
CA TYR A 144 -11.06 -11.64 3.16
C TYR A 144 -9.77 -12.06 2.43
N GLU A 145 -9.88 -12.80 1.33
CA GLU A 145 -8.74 -13.21 0.50
C GLU A 145 -8.09 -12.00 -0.20
N SER A 146 -8.89 -11.10 -0.77
CA SER A 146 -8.40 -9.85 -1.37
C SER A 146 -7.67 -8.97 -0.35
N PHE A 147 -8.13 -8.92 0.90
CA PHE A 147 -7.46 -8.16 1.96
C PHE A 147 -6.11 -8.78 2.36
N LYS A 148 -6.03 -10.12 2.47
CA LYS A 148 -4.74 -10.83 2.66
C LYS A 148 -3.78 -10.56 1.50
N LEU A 149 -4.28 -10.64 0.27
CA LEU A 149 -3.52 -10.35 -0.95
C LEU A 149 -2.99 -8.91 -0.97
N ALA A 150 -3.81 -7.95 -0.55
CA ALA A 150 -3.39 -6.56 -0.43
C ALA A 150 -2.26 -6.40 0.60
N ALA A 151 -2.38 -7.03 1.76
CA ALA A 151 -1.36 -7.00 2.81
C ALA A 151 -0.04 -7.61 2.33
N GLY A 152 -0.11 -8.75 1.63
CA GLY A 152 1.03 -9.38 0.98
C GLY A 152 1.77 -8.41 0.05
N ASN A 153 1.04 -7.65 -0.77
CA ASN A 153 1.66 -6.67 -1.66
C ASN A 153 2.44 -5.58 -0.90
N ILE A 154 1.86 -5.00 0.15
CA ILE A 154 2.53 -3.95 0.93
C ILE A 154 3.80 -4.47 1.60
N PHE A 155 3.74 -5.62 2.26
CA PHE A 155 4.90 -6.15 2.99
C PHE A 155 5.99 -6.73 2.09
N MET A 156 5.67 -7.15 0.88
CA MET A 156 6.65 -7.68 -0.07
C MET A 156 7.24 -6.59 -0.99
N SER A 157 6.60 -5.42 -1.06
CA SER A 157 7.09 -4.26 -1.79
C SER A 157 8.48 -3.79 -1.31
N PRO A 158 9.26 -3.09 -2.15
CA PRO A 158 10.56 -2.55 -1.76
C PRO A 158 10.46 -1.26 -0.91
N PHE A 159 9.25 -0.75 -0.66
CA PHE A 159 8.98 0.57 -0.06
C PHE A 159 8.75 0.50 1.45
N ILE A 160 8.63 1.64 2.12
CA ILE A 160 8.33 1.72 3.55
C ILE A 160 6.83 1.43 3.78
N PRO A 161 6.44 0.34 4.47
CA PRO A 161 5.03 0.09 4.77
C PRO A 161 4.54 0.99 5.92
N PHE A 162 3.37 1.58 5.74
CA PHE A 162 2.60 2.26 6.77
C PHE A 162 1.27 1.50 7.00
N LEU A 163 0.87 1.37 8.26
CA LEU A 163 -0.36 0.71 8.67
C LEU A 163 -1.26 1.70 9.39
N PHE A 164 -2.55 1.67 9.09
CA PHE A 164 -3.54 2.35 9.91
C PHE A 164 -3.93 1.51 11.11
N MET A 165 -4.15 2.15 12.26
CA MET A 165 -4.45 1.45 13.50
C MET A 165 -5.67 0.52 13.36
N GLY A 166 -5.50 -0.74 13.74
CA GLY A 166 -6.52 -1.80 13.66
C GLY A 166 -6.56 -2.55 12.33
N GLU A 167 -5.84 -2.10 11.30
CA GLU A 167 -5.70 -2.80 10.02
C GLU A 167 -5.19 -4.24 10.22
N GLU A 168 -4.24 -4.42 11.13
CA GLU A 168 -3.51 -5.68 11.30
C GLU A 168 -4.39 -6.83 11.82
N TYR A 169 -5.51 -6.53 12.48
CA TYR A 169 -6.49 -7.52 12.91
C TYR A 169 -7.82 -7.40 12.16
N ALA A 170 -7.85 -6.64 11.06
CA ALA A 170 -9.06 -6.31 10.31
C ALA A 170 -10.17 -5.76 11.22
N GLU A 171 -9.88 -4.69 11.96
CA GLU A 171 -10.90 -3.89 12.65
C GLU A 171 -12.05 -3.56 11.67
N ASP A 172 -13.28 -3.64 12.16
CA ASP A 172 -14.49 -3.35 11.38
C ASP A 172 -15.31 -2.19 12.00
N ASN A 173 -14.83 -1.59 13.10
CA ASN A 173 -15.29 -0.26 13.49
C ASN A 173 -14.80 0.77 12.46
N PRO A 174 -15.67 1.68 11.98
CA PRO A 174 -15.29 2.68 11.00
C PRO A 174 -14.25 3.66 11.55
N PHE A 175 -13.67 4.49 10.70
CA PHE A 175 -12.96 5.69 11.14
C PHE A 175 -13.61 6.91 10.50
N LEU A 176 -14.42 7.62 11.28
CA LEU A 176 -15.24 8.73 10.80
C LEU A 176 -14.51 10.07 10.97
N TYR A 177 -14.93 11.07 10.20
CA TYR A 177 -14.52 12.45 10.44
C TYR A 177 -15.32 13.02 11.61
N PHE A 178 -14.67 13.30 12.73
CA PHE A 178 -15.27 13.92 13.92
C PHE A 178 -14.51 15.17 14.37
N VAL A 179 -15.24 16.11 14.95
CA VAL A 179 -14.74 17.38 15.48
C VAL A 179 -15.37 17.69 16.83
N HIS A 180 -14.76 18.62 17.57
CA HIS A 180 -15.32 19.12 18.82
C HIS A 180 -15.07 20.63 18.93
N HIS A 181 -15.76 21.41 18.09
CA HIS A 181 -15.66 22.86 18.10
C HIS A 181 -16.68 23.48 19.06
N SER A 182 -16.30 24.58 19.73
CA SER A 182 -17.21 25.36 20.58
C SER A 182 -17.97 26.44 19.82
N ASP A 183 -17.47 26.85 18.65
CA ASP A 183 -18.08 27.87 17.79
C ASP A 183 -19.15 27.23 16.89
N GLU A 184 -20.41 27.65 17.07
CA GLU A 184 -21.56 27.11 16.34
C GLU A 184 -21.49 27.37 14.83
N ASP A 185 -20.93 28.50 14.40
CA ASP A 185 -20.78 28.83 12.98
C ASP A 185 -19.74 27.92 12.32
N LEU A 186 -18.65 27.60 13.03
CA LEU A 186 -17.68 26.59 12.58
C LEU A 186 -18.31 25.21 12.49
N VAL A 187 -19.09 24.80 13.49
CA VAL A 187 -19.80 23.50 13.48
C VAL A 187 -20.74 23.41 12.28
N LYS A 188 -21.52 24.48 12.03
CA LYS A 188 -22.42 24.56 10.88
C LYS A 188 -21.65 24.48 9.57
N GLY A 189 -20.55 25.24 9.45
CA GLY A 189 -19.68 25.22 8.27
C GLY A 189 -19.10 23.84 7.98
N VAL A 190 -18.65 23.11 9.01
CA VAL A 190 -18.15 21.73 8.88
C VAL A 190 -19.24 20.78 8.39
N ARG A 191 -20.44 20.83 8.98
CA ARG A 191 -21.58 19.98 8.57
C ARG A 191 -21.99 20.24 7.12
N GLU A 192 -22.08 21.50 6.72
CA GLU A 192 -22.43 21.89 5.35
C GLU A 192 -21.32 21.51 4.37
N GLY A 193 -20.06 21.71 4.73
CA GLY A 193 -18.89 21.31 3.94
C GLY A 193 -18.89 19.82 3.64
N ARG A 194 -18.99 18.96 4.65
CA ARG A 194 -19.04 17.50 4.45
C ARG A 194 -20.26 17.06 3.64
N LYS A 195 -21.43 17.66 3.89
CA LYS A 195 -22.63 17.36 3.09
C LYS A 195 -22.43 17.72 1.61
N ASN A 196 -21.67 18.76 1.30
CA ASN A 196 -21.36 19.16 -0.07
C ASN A 196 -20.29 18.26 -0.70
N ASP A 197 -19.26 17.87 0.04
CA ASP A 197 -18.24 16.91 -0.44
C ASP A 197 -18.91 15.61 -0.91
N PHE A 198 -19.86 15.07 -0.15
CA PHE A 198 -20.52 13.80 -0.49
C PHE A 198 -21.52 13.89 -1.65
N LYS A 199 -22.02 15.08 -1.99
CA LYS A 199 -22.87 15.26 -3.19
C LYS A 199 -22.11 14.91 -4.48
N ALA A 200 -20.80 15.17 -4.52
CA ALA A 200 -19.97 14.87 -5.67
C ALA A 200 -19.82 13.36 -5.92
N PHE A 201 -20.07 12.53 -4.89
CA PHE A 201 -19.88 11.08 -4.97
C PHE A 201 -21.18 10.29 -5.18
N ASN A 202 -22.35 10.94 -5.21
CA ASN A 202 -23.66 10.30 -5.40
C ASN A 202 -23.99 9.18 -4.38
N TRP A 203 -23.54 9.33 -3.14
CA TRP A 203 -23.76 8.32 -2.09
C TRP A 203 -25.20 8.35 -1.58
N GLN A 204 -25.74 7.17 -1.28
CA GLN A 204 -27.07 6.98 -0.72
C GLN A 204 -26.99 6.98 0.82
N GLY A 205 -27.78 7.83 1.49
CA GLY A 205 -27.87 7.88 2.96
C GLY A 205 -27.58 9.26 3.55
N GLU A 206 -27.67 9.35 4.88
CA GLU A 206 -27.28 10.55 5.63
C GLU A 206 -25.87 10.41 6.18
N ALA A 207 -25.04 11.43 6.01
CA ALA A 207 -23.70 11.45 6.58
C ALA A 207 -23.77 11.58 8.11
N PRO A 208 -22.96 10.82 8.88
CA PRO A 208 -22.85 10.99 10.33
C PRO A 208 -22.48 12.43 10.69
N ASP A 209 -23.08 12.97 11.76
CA ASP A 209 -22.77 14.32 12.23
C ASP A 209 -21.36 14.38 12.82
N PRO A 210 -20.42 15.16 12.23
CA PRO A 210 -19.05 15.24 12.74
C PRO A 210 -18.94 15.74 14.19
N GLN A 211 -19.90 16.54 14.67
CA GLN A 211 -19.87 17.10 16.03
C GLN A 211 -20.52 16.16 17.06
N ALA A 212 -21.23 15.11 16.63
CA ALA A 212 -21.88 14.18 17.55
C ALA A 212 -20.83 13.29 18.24
N GLU A 213 -20.95 13.15 19.57
CA GLU A 213 -20.06 12.30 20.37
C GLU A 213 -20.05 10.85 19.87
N GLU A 214 -21.19 10.35 19.39
CA GLU A 214 -21.31 8.99 18.83
C GLU A 214 -20.38 8.77 17.63
N THR A 215 -20.14 9.77 16.79
CA THR A 215 -19.22 9.69 15.64
C THR A 215 -17.78 9.39 16.10
N PHE A 216 -17.35 10.01 17.20
CA PHE A 216 -16.07 9.70 17.84
C PHE A 216 -16.08 8.31 18.50
N GLN A 217 -17.13 7.97 19.25
CA GLN A 217 -17.23 6.69 19.97
C GLN A 217 -17.22 5.50 19.00
N ASN A 218 -17.93 5.59 17.88
CA ASN A 218 -17.98 4.57 16.83
C ASN A 218 -16.63 4.39 16.11
N SER A 219 -15.73 5.38 16.21
CA SER A 219 -14.38 5.33 15.62
C SER A 219 -13.32 4.71 16.54
N LYS A 220 -13.68 4.34 17.77
CA LYS A 220 -12.74 3.72 18.72
C LYS A 220 -12.48 2.27 18.35
N LEU A 221 -11.22 1.85 18.46
CA LEU A 221 -10.81 0.46 18.26
C LEU A 221 -11.44 -0.48 19.30
N ASP A 222 -11.91 -1.64 18.86
CA ASP A 222 -12.28 -2.73 19.75
C ASP A 222 -11.12 -3.71 19.91
N TRP A 223 -10.28 -3.43 20.92
CA TRP A 223 -9.12 -4.24 21.26
C TRP A 223 -9.44 -5.70 21.63
N SER A 224 -10.69 -6.02 21.97
CA SER A 224 -11.08 -7.38 22.32
C SER A 224 -11.12 -8.30 21.09
N LYS A 225 -11.43 -7.76 19.91
CA LYS A 225 -11.57 -8.51 18.65
C LYS A 225 -10.27 -9.15 18.20
N ARG A 226 -9.11 -8.51 18.41
CA ARG A 226 -7.80 -9.03 17.97
C ARG A 226 -7.42 -10.41 18.52
N ASN A 227 -8.13 -10.89 19.54
CA ASN A 227 -7.93 -12.20 20.15
C ASN A 227 -8.99 -13.24 19.73
N GLN A 228 -9.87 -12.92 18.78
CA GLN A 228 -11.06 -13.70 18.46
C GLN A 228 -11.15 -14.01 16.94
N GLY A 229 -11.58 -15.22 16.61
CA GLY A 229 -11.96 -15.63 15.24
C GLY A 229 -11.03 -15.16 14.13
N LYS A 230 -11.63 -14.60 13.07
CA LYS A 230 -10.92 -14.09 11.87
C LYS A 230 -9.93 -12.96 12.16
N HIS A 231 -10.17 -12.16 13.20
CA HIS A 231 -9.33 -11.00 13.54
C HIS A 231 -8.00 -11.47 14.15
N LYS A 232 -8.04 -12.47 15.01
CA LYS A 232 -6.82 -13.11 15.53
C LYS A 232 -5.99 -13.75 14.40
N VAL A 233 -6.66 -14.46 13.48
CA VAL A 233 -5.99 -15.08 12.33
C VAL A 233 -5.34 -14.03 11.43
N MET A 234 -6.02 -12.90 11.18
CA MET A 234 -5.45 -11.78 10.44
C MET A 234 -4.24 -11.17 11.15
N LEU A 235 -4.32 -10.97 12.47
CA LEU A 235 -3.19 -10.48 13.27
C LEU A 235 -1.97 -11.40 13.18
N ASP A 236 -2.18 -12.70 13.25
CA ASP A 236 -1.09 -13.68 13.13
C ASP A 236 -0.50 -13.69 11.70
N LEU A 237 -1.33 -13.52 10.66
CA LEU A 237 -0.87 -13.36 9.28
C LEU A 237 -0.02 -12.08 9.12
N TYR A 238 -0.47 -10.93 9.62
CA TYR A 238 0.30 -9.68 9.57
C TYR A 238 1.63 -9.82 10.31
N LYS A 239 1.65 -10.48 11.48
CA LYS A 239 2.90 -10.79 12.20
C LYS A 239 3.84 -11.66 11.38
N GLU A 240 3.33 -12.66 10.68
CA GLU A 240 4.14 -13.52 9.82
C GLU A 240 4.73 -12.74 8.64
N LEU A 241 3.94 -11.91 7.96
CA LEU A 241 4.42 -11.05 6.88
C LEU A 241 5.48 -10.04 7.36
N ILE A 242 5.30 -9.44 8.52
CA ILE A 242 6.29 -8.57 9.16
C ILE A 242 7.56 -9.37 9.52
N CYS A 243 7.41 -10.60 10.01
CA CYS A 243 8.53 -11.49 10.33
C CYS A 243 9.36 -11.80 9.08
N ILE A 244 8.71 -12.23 8.00
CA ILE A 244 9.33 -12.50 6.69
C ILE A 244 10.04 -11.23 6.21
N ARG A 245 9.35 -10.09 6.18
CA ARG A 245 9.93 -8.81 5.75
C ARG A 245 11.18 -8.43 6.54
N LYS A 246 11.17 -8.61 7.86
CA LYS A 246 12.30 -8.22 8.72
C LYS A 246 13.48 -9.19 8.64
N LYS A 247 13.23 -10.47 8.42
CA LYS A 247 14.25 -11.53 8.52
C LYS A 247 14.81 -11.99 7.19
N HIS A 248 14.01 -11.97 6.11
CA HIS A 248 14.45 -12.48 4.82
C HIS A 248 15.43 -11.48 4.16
N PRO A 249 16.68 -11.87 3.83
CA PRO A 249 17.68 -10.90 3.37
C PRO A 249 17.30 -10.18 2.05
N ALA A 250 16.68 -10.89 1.11
CA ALA A 250 16.15 -10.30 -0.12
C ALA A 250 14.98 -9.29 0.06
N ILE A 251 14.29 -9.28 1.22
CA ILE A 251 13.12 -8.40 1.44
C ILE A 251 13.43 -7.26 2.42
N CYS A 252 14.25 -7.51 3.44
CA CYS A 252 14.48 -6.57 4.53
C CYS A 252 15.16 -5.26 4.11
N LYS A 253 15.83 -5.26 2.95
CA LYS A 253 16.40 -4.08 2.31
C LYS A 253 15.35 -3.39 1.42
N LEU A 254 15.31 -2.06 1.46
CA LEU A 254 14.45 -1.25 0.60
C LEU A 254 15.18 -0.99 -0.72
N ASP A 255 14.97 -1.84 -1.73
CA ASP A 255 15.77 -1.84 -2.95
C ASP A 255 14.92 -2.14 -4.19
N LYS A 256 15.05 -1.29 -5.22
CA LYS A 256 14.36 -1.43 -6.52
C LYS A 256 15.27 -1.95 -7.64
N ASP A 257 16.58 -2.02 -7.43
CA ASP A 257 17.54 -2.46 -8.42
C ASP A 257 17.70 -3.99 -8.42
N ARG A 258 17.41 -4.63 -7.28
CA ARG A 258 17.37 -6.10 -7.13
C ARG A 258 15.95 -6.63 -7.12
N LEU A 259 15.24 -6.30 -8.20
CA LEU A 259 13.82 -6.53 -8.34
C LEU A 259 13.48 -6.83 -9.80
N ILE A 260 12.79 -7.94 -10.04
CA ILE A 260 12.09 -8.21 -11.30
C ILE A 260 10.60 -8.27 -10.99
N VAL A 261 9.80 -7.48 -11.70
CA VAL A 261 8.34 -7.55 -11.63
C VAL A 261 7.78 -7.76 -13.03
N GLN A 262 6.96 -8.79 -13.17
CA GLN A 262 6.27 -9.14 -14.40
C GLN A 262 4.77 -9.17 -14.16
N GLY A 263 4.01 -8.61 -15.09
CA GLY A 263 2.56 -8.56 -15.03
C GLY A 263 1.93 -9.23 -16.23
N PHE A 264 0.86 -9.97 -16.00
CA PHE A 264 0.11 -10.70 -17.00
C PHE A 264 -1.35 -10.22 -16.97
N GLU A 265 -1.64 -9.18 -17.76
CA GLU A 265 -2.91 -8.45 -17.73
C GLU A 265 -4.13 -9.35 -18.02
N SER A 266 -4.02 -10.26 -18.99
CA SER A 266 -5.12 -11.12 -19.43
C SER A 266 -5.60 -12.11 -18.36
N ILE A 267 -4.70 -12.55 -17.48
CA ILE A 267 -5.01 -13.48 -16.39
C ILE A 267 -5.02 -12.80 -15.02
N LYS A 268 -4.71 -11.49 -14.96
CA LYS A 268 -4.63 -10.69 -13.73
C LYS A 268 -3.64 -11.26 -12.69
N VAL A 269 -2.46 -11.66 -13.15
CA VAL A 269 -1.39 -12.21 -12.31
C VAL A 269 -0.18 -11.31 -12.36
N MET A 270 0.53 -11.21 -11.24
CA MET A 270 1.83 -10.53 -11.17
C MET A 270 2.83 -11.46 -10.46
N SER A 271 4.07 -11.47 -10.92
CA SER A 271 5.18 -12.07 -10.20
C SER A 271 6.22 -11.04 -9.80
N VAL A 272 6.85 -11.30 -8.67
CA VAL A 272 7.94 -10.50 -8.11
C VAL A 272 9.09 -11.44 -7.76
N GLN A 273 10.28 -11.14 -8.26
CA GLN A 273 11.52 -11.74 -7.79
C GLN A 273 12.39 -10.68 -7.13
N ARG A 274 13.00 -11.02 -6.00
CA ARG A 274 13.97 -10.17 -5.31
C ARG A 274 15.14 -11.01 -4.85
N TRP A 275 16.32 -10.41 -4.78
CA TRP A 275 17.51 -11.08 -4.30
C TRP A 275 18.32 -10.17 -3.38
N GLY A 276 19.04 -10.80 -2.45
CA GLY A 276 19.91 -10.11 -1.51
C GLY A 276 21.27 -9.77 -2.13
N GLU A 277 22.26 -9.48 -1.30
CA GLU A 277 23.62 -9.19 -1.76
C GLU A 277 24.32 -10.51 -2.15
N GLU A 278 25.36 -10.46 -2.98
CA GLU A 278 26.07 -11.67 -3.42
C GLU A 278 26.52 -12.56 -2.24
N GLU A 279 26.83 -11.93 -1.10
CA GLU A 279 27.26 -12.61 0.13
C GLU A 279 26.16 -13.46 0.80
N ASP A 280 24.88 -13.11 0.61
CA ASP A 280 23.75 -13.82 1.25
C ASP A 280 23.08 -14.85 0.34
N ASN A 281 23.34 -14.79 -0.99
CA ASN A 281 22.78 -15.64 -2.05
C ASN A 281 21.25 -15.84 -1.96
N SER A 282 20.54 -14.97 -1.26
CA SER A 282 19.12 -15.14 -0.95
C SER A 282 18.28 -14.70 -2.13
N HIS A 283 17.34 -15.55 -2.55
CA HIS A 283 16.47 -15.27 -3.67
C HIS A 283 15.04 -15.63 -3.28
N ILE A 284 14.11 -14.75 -3.61
CA ILE A 284 12.69 -14.95 -3.35
C ILE A 284 11.89 -14.75 -4.62
N PHE A 285 10.87 -15.57 -4.77
CA PHE A 285 9.90 -15.51 -5.85
C PHE A 285 8.50 -15.48 -5.26
N ILE A 286 7.69 -14.55 -5.74
CA ILE A 286 6.36 -14.30 -5.22
C ILE A 286 5.42 -14.25 -6.41
N ILE A 287 4.30 -14.96 -6.32
CA ILE A 287 3.22 -14.88 -7.31
C ILE A 287 1.99 -14.31 -6.59
N PHE A 288 1.31 -13.38 -7.26
CA PHE A 288 0.07 -12.75 -6.84
C PHE A 288 -1.02 -13.02 -7.87
N ASN A 289 -2.10 -13.67 -7.47
CA ASN A 289 -3.29 -13.86 -8.30
C ASN A 289 -4.37 -12.85 -7.92
N PHE A 290 -4.54 -11.80 -8.72
CA PHE A 290 -5.59 -10.81 -8.57
C PHE A 290 -6.89 -11.21 -9.26
N ASN A 291 -6.94 -12.35 -9.95
CA ASN A 291 -8.16 -12.81 -10.60
C ASN A 291 -9.22 -13.18 -9.54
N ASN A 292 -10.50 -13.02 -9.91
CA ASN A 292 -11.61 -13.50 -9.09
C ASN A 292 -11.88 -15.00 -9.27
N GLN A 293 -11.10 -15.68 -10.12
CA GLN A 293 -11.08 -17.12 -10.32
C GLN A 293 -9.70 -17.71 -10.03
N ASP A 294 -9.68 -19.03 -9.81
CA ASP A 294 -8.45 -19.80 -9.82
C ASP A 294 -7.84 -19.77 -11.22
N VAL A 295 -6.51 -19.77 -11.31
CA VAL A 295 -5.78 -19.65 -12.57
C VAL A 295 -4.75 -20.77 -12.73
N GLU A 296 -4.74 -21.41 -13.89
CA GLU A 296 -3.66 -22.31 -14.28
C GLU A 296 -2.46 -21.48 -14.77
N LEU A 297 -1.29 -21.71 -14.20
CA LEU A 297 -0.04 -21.03 -14.55
C LEU A 297 0.96 -22.04 -15.12
N ASP A 298 1.56 -21.69 -16.25
CA ASP A 298 2.70 -22.41 -16.84
C ASP A 298 3.99 -21.69 -16.42
N LEU A 299 4.75 -22.29 -15.50
CA LEU A 299 5.81 -21.60 -14.75
C LEU A 299 7.02 -21.21 -15.59
N LYS A 300 7.17 -21.78 -16.79
CA LYS A 300 8.24 -21.42 -17.72
C LYS A 300 8.19 -19.96 -18.16
N TYR A 301 7.04 -19.30 -17.99
CA TYR A 301 6.89 -17.87 -18.28
C TYR A 301 7.22 -16.96 -17.09
N PHE A 302 7.41 -17.51 -15.90
CA PHE A 302 7.61 -16.77 -14.65
C PHE A 302 9.02 -16.95 -14.08
N ILE A 303 9.57 -18.16 -14.19
CA ILE A 303 10.87 -18.55 -13.65
C ILE A 303 11.62 -19.44 -14.66
N ASN A 304 12.95 -19.36 -14.63
CA ASN A 304 13.87 -20.21 -15.40
C ASN A 304 14.71 -21.14 -14.49
N GLU A 305 14.61 -20.97 -13.17
CA GLU A 305 15.30 -21.75 -12.15
C GLU A 305 14.33 -22.72 -11.48
N ASN A 306 14.89 -23.76 -10.84
CA ASN A 306 14.16 -24.83 -10.17
C ASN A 306 14.45 -24.83 -8.66
N ASP A 307 13.82 -25.75 -7.92
CA ASP A 307 13.98 -25.93 -6.46
C ASP A 307 13.59 -24.70 -5.62
N TRP A 308 12.49 -24.05 -5.98
CA TRP A 308 11.92 -22.97 -5.17
C TRP A 308 11.06 -23.56 -4.05
N LYS A 309 11.43 -23.35 -2.79
CA LYS A 309 10.76 -23.89 -1.60
C LYS A 309 9.73 -22.91 -1.05
N ARG A 310 8.49 -23.37 -0.91
CA ARG A 310 7.38 -22.55 -0.41
C ARG A 310 7.61 -22.20 1.06
N ILE A 311 7.55 -20.91 1.39
CA ILE A 311 7.67 -20.43 2.76
C ILE A 311 6.39 -19.80 3.29
N PHE A 312 5.49 -19.35 2.40
CA PHE A 312 4.20 -18.79 2.78
C PHE A 312 3.18 -18.96 1.66
N ASP A 313 1.92 -19.24 2.02
CA ASP A 313 0.80 -19.22 1.08
C ASP A 313 -0.46 -18.69 1.78
N SER A 314 -1.05 -17.62 1.23
CA SER A 314 -2.21 -16.96 1.84
C SER A 314 -3.48 -17.81 1.84
N SER A 315 -3.55 -18.84 1.01
CA SER A 315 -4.70 -19.73 0.88
C SER A 315 -4.66 -20.92 1.84
N GLU A 316 -3.61 -21.12 2.63
CA GLU A 316 -3.57 -22.16 3.66
C GLU A 316 -4.73 -22.02 4.67
N GLU A 317 -5.27 -23.16 5.11
CA GLU A 317 -6.37 -23.21 6.09
C GLU A 317 -6.04 -22.51 7.42
N LYS A 318 -4.77 -22.51 7.82
CA LYS A 318 -4.29 -21.79 9.03
C LYS A 318 -4.54 -20.29 8.97
N TRP A 319 -4.71 -19.73 7.77
CA TRP A 319 -5.06 -18.33 7.51
C TRP A 319 -6.54 -18.17 7.14
N ASN A 320 -7.38 -19.12 7.53
CA ASN A 320 -8.79 -19.23 7.10
C ASN A 320 -8.96 -19.18 5.57
N GLY A 321 -7.95 -19.60 4.81
CA GLY A 321 -8.02 -19.68 3.35
C GLY A 321 -8.75 -20.95 2.86
N PRO A 322 -9.02 -21.06 1.56
CA PRO A 322 -9.76 -22.18 0.97
C PRO A 322 -8.96 -23.49 0.84
N GLY A 323 -7.69 -23.52 1.27
CA GLY A 323 -6.74 -24.59 1.01
C GLY A 323 -5.81 -24.24 -0.15
N SER A 324 -4.54 -24.62 -0.03
CA SER A 324 -3.50 -24.34 -1.04
C SER A 324 -3.33 -25.52 -2.00
N ASP A 325 -3.29 -25.21 -3.30
CA ASP A 325 -2.90 -26.12 -4.39
C ASP A 325 -1.43 -25.93 -4.82
N MET A 326 -0.72 -25.00 -4.17
CA MET A 326 0.64 -24.64 -4.55
C MET A 326 1.62 -25.69 -4.05
N PRO A 327 2.59 -26.15 -4.86
CA PRO A 327 3.52 -27.20 -4.44
C PRO A 327 4.50 -26.70 -3.38
N GLU A 328 4.99 -27.61 -2.53
CA GLU A 328 6.06 -27.29 -1.56
C GLU A 328 7.37 -26.92 -2.24
N VAL A 329 7.68 -27.57 -3.37
CA VAL A 329 8.83 -27.26 -4.23
C VAL A 329 8.35 -26.97 -5.64
N LEU A 330 8.73 -25.80 -6.14
CA LEU A 330 8.28 -25.23 -7.39
C LEU A 330 9.41 -25.28 -8.43
N ASN A 331 9.11 -25.82 -9.61
CA ASN A 331 10.04 -25.94 -10.73
C ASN A 331 9.47 -25.28 -11.99
N SER A 332 10.36 -24.79 -12.85
CA SER A 332 10.03 -24.01 -14.06
C SER A 332 9.25 -24.78 -15.13
N ASP A 333 9.29 -26.11 -15.14
CA ASP A 333 8.64 -26.97 -16.12
C ASP A 333 7.21 -27.40 -15.73
N GLN A 334 6.73 -26.95 -14.56
CA GLN A 334 5.44 -27.37 -14.01
C GLN A 334 4.30 -26.43 -14.44
N LYS A 335 3.10 -27.01 -14.47
CA LYS A 335 1.84 -26.27 -14.43
C LYS A 335 1.24 -26.36 -13.04
N ILE A 336 0.76 -25.24 -12.54
CA ILE A 336 0.15 -25.15 -11.21
C ILE A 336 -1.22 -24.48 -11.29
N ASN A 337 -2.10 -24.80 -10.35
CA ASN A 337 -3.35 -24.08 -10.15
C ASN A 337 -3.19 -23.14 -8.95
N MET A 338 -3.36 -21.85 -9.15
CA MET A 338 -3.26 -20.85 -8.10
C MET A 338 -4.65 -20.32 -7.73
N ARG A 339 -4.97 -20.35 -6.43
CA ARG A 339 -6.28 -19.93 -5.92
C ARG A 339 -6.57 -18.46 -6.22
N ARG A 340 -7.85 -18.12 -6.44
CA ARG A 340 -8.29 -16.71 -6.61
C ARG A 340 -7.83 -15.84 -5.45
N ARG A 341 -7.58 -14.56 -5.75
CA ARG A 341 -7.27 -13.53 -4.74
C ARG A 341 -6.23 -13.98 -3.69
N SER A 342 -5.15 -14.63 -4.15
CA SER A 342 -4.14 -15.23 -3.28
C SER A 342 -2.72 -14.82 -3.66
N PHE A 343 -1.77 -15.08 -2.76
CA PHE A 343 -0.35 -14.97 -3.06
C PHE A 343 0.46 -16.06 -2.35
N THR A 344 1.58 -16.41 -2.96
CA THR A 344 2.48 -17.44 -2.47
C THR A 344 3.91 -16.95 -2.58
N ILE A 345 4.69 -17.19 -1.53
CA ILE A 345 6.10 -16.83 -1.41
C ILE A 345 6.94 -18.09 -1.41
N TYR A 346 7.93 -18.10 -2.29
CA TYR A 346 8.94 -19.13 -2.42
C TYR A 346 10.33 -18.55 -2.20
N GLN A 347 11.21 -19.27 -1.51
CA GLN A 347 12.64 -18.96 -1.49
C GLN A 347 13.38 -19.96 -2.36
N ARG A 348 14.50 -19.57 -2.97
CA ARG A 348 15.33 -20.51 -3.71
C ARG A 348 15.96 -21.53 -2.74
N GLY A 349 15.91 -22.81 -3.11
CA GLY A 349 16.64 -23.87 -2.42
C GLY A 349 18.15 -23.62 -2.49
N ASN A 350 18.87 -24.07 -1.46
CA ASN A 350 20.33 -24.03 -1.42
C ASN A 350 20.95 -25.02 -2.40
#